data_AF-A0A7W7T3P7-F1
#
_entry.id   AF-A0A7W7T3P7-F1
#
_cell.length_a   1.000
_cell.length_b   1.000
_cell.length_c   1.000
_cell.angle_alpha   90.00
_cell.angle_beta   90.00
_cell.angle_gamma   90.00
#
_symmetry.space_group_name_H-M   'P 1'
#
loop_
_entity.id
_entity.type
_entity.pdbx_description
1 polymer ?
#
loop_
_entity_poly.entity_id
_entity_poly.type
_entity_poly.pdbx_seq_one_letter_code
_entity_poly.pdbx_strand_id
1 'polypeptide(L)'
;MNFRRKLATVLAGAVIAPFIVVMAAGTASAHGYITSPPSRQANCATGKVSKCGDIIYEPMSVEGPKGQTNCHGGDARWAPLSDESKPWPAASVGDNVTFNWAISARHATTTWQYWVGGTKIAEFNDRGKIPGATVRHDVSLGGRTGRIKILAIWNIADTAMAFYNCVDLQVGPGGGDPTTTTTPPTTTTKPTTTTVPTTTTTPQQPGGAWAAGVSYTAGTQVTYGGATYKCLQSHTSLNGWEPPNVASLWQRL
;
A
#
# COMPACT_ATOMS: atom_id res chain seq x y z
N MET A 1 46.53 23.19 70.07
CA MET A 1 45.68 21.99 70.27
C MET A 1 44.95 21.72 68.96
N ASN A 2 45.08 20.50 68.43
CA ASN A 2 44.60 20.04 67.13
C ASN A 2 43.06 20.02 67.02
N PHE A 3 42.49 20.27 65.84
CA PHE A 3 41.82 19.21 65.07
C PHE A 3 41.48 19.65 63.63
N ARG A 4 41.95 18.85 62.66
CA ARG A 4 41.53 18.87 61.25
C ARG A 4 40.17 18.20 61.11
N ARG A 5 39.24 18.76 60.32
CA ARG A 5 38.27 17.95 59.54
C ARG A 5 38.07 18.57 58.16
N LYS A 6 38.39 17.76 57.14
CA LYS A 6 38.21 18.02 55.71
C LYS A 6 36.70 18.03 55.42
N LEU A 7 36.20 19.02 54.69
CA LEU A 7 34.87 18.98 54.11
C LEU A 7 35.01 18.61 52.63
N ALA A 8 34.45 17.46 52.27
CA ALA A 8 34.36 16.97 50.90
C ALA A 8 33.06 17.47 50.25
N THR A 9 33.16 17.69 48.94
CA THR A 9 32.20 18.20 47.95
C THR A 9 30.96 17.34 47.78
N VAL A 10 29.78 17.95 47.54
CA VAL A 10 28.73 17.39 46.66
C VAL A 10 28.12 18.53 45.83
N LEU A 11 28.54 18.65 44.57
CA LEU A 11 27.83 19.39 43.54
C LEU A 11 26.76 18.45 42.97
N ALA A 12 25.49 18.69 43.32
CA ALA A 12 24.37 17.99 42.68
C ALA A 12 24.10 18.61 41.30
N GLY A 13 24.76 18.07 40.27
CA GLY A 13 24.42 18.35 38.88
C GLY A 13 23.15 17.59 38.49
N ALA A 14 22.05 18.31 38.26
CA ALA A 14 20.85 17.73 37.66
C ALA A 14 21.12 17.43 36.18
N VAL A 15 21.47 16.19 35.86
CA VAL A 15 21.52 15.69 34.48
C VAL A 15 20.08 15.47 34.03
N ILE A 16 19.51 16.43 33.30
CA ILE A 16 18.26 16.23 32.56
C ILE A 16 18.62 15.35 31.37
N ALA A 17 18.41 14.04 31.48
CA ALA A 17 18.54 13.13 30.36
C ALA A 17 17.49 13.49 29.29
N PRO A 18 17.86 13.66 28.01
CA PRO A 18 16.87 13.82 26.95
C PRO A 18 16.10 12.51 26.82
N PHE A 19 14.82 12.53 27.17
CA PHE A 19 13.89 11.46 26.85
C PHE A 19 13.72 11.42 25.32
N ILE A 20 14.52 10.61 24.63
CA ILE A 20 14.29 10.27 23.23
C ILE A 20 13.09 9.31 23.23
N VAL A 21 11.90 9.84 23.00
CA VAL A 21 10.72 9.02 22.69
C VAL A 21 10.96 8.47 21.28
N VAL A 22 11.38 7.22 21.20
CA VAL A 22 11.39 6.46 19.94
C VAL A 22 9.94 6.16 19.59
N MET A 23 9.32 7.03 18.78
CA MET A 23 8.03 6.76 18.16
C MET A 23 8.24 5.61 17.17
N ALA A 24 7.87 4.38 17.56
CA ALA A 24 7.79 3.28 16.62
C ALA A 24 6.79 3.68 15.52
N ALA A 25 7.23 3.75 14.27
CA ALA A 25 6.34 4.01 13.14
C ALA A 25 5.34 2.85 13.05
N GLY A 26 4.11 3.07 13.50
CA GLY A 26 3.02 2.11 13.30
C GLY A 26 2.74 1.95 11.82
N THR A 27 2.50 0.71 11.38
CA THR A 27 1.93 0.42 10.07
C THR A 27 0.58 1.11 9.94
N ALA A 28 0.31 1.78 8.83
CA ALA A 28 -1.02 2.22 8.46
C ALA A 28 -1.86 0.99 8.08
N SER A 29 -3.06 0.88 8.65
CA SER A 29 -4.04 -0.08 8.14
C SER A 29 -4.76 0.49 6.92
N ALA A 30 -3.97 0.87 5.93
CA ALA A 30 -4.41 1.44 4.67
C ALA A 30 -3.96 0.50 3.55
N HIS A 31 -4.70 0.40 2.46
CA HIS A 31 -4.32 -0.47 1.35
C HIS A 31 -4.93 0.04 0.05
N GLY A 32 -4.11 0.21 -0.97
CA GLY A 32 -4.58 0.66 -2.28
C GLY A 32 -3.46 0.75 -3.31
N TYR A 33 -3.87 0.75 -4.58
CA TYR A 33 -2.97 0.83 -5.71
C TYR A 33 -3.66 1.43 -6.94
N ILE A 34 -2.87 1.92 -7.90
CA ILE A 34 -3.36 2.46 -9.17
C ILE A 34 -3.72 1.32 -10.10
N THR A 35 -4.98 1.26 -10.53
CA THR A 35 -5.48 0.27 -11.48
C THR A 35 -5.42 0.76 -12.92
N SER A 36 -5.46 2.08 -13.15
CA SER A 36 -5.40 2.67 -14.50
C SER A 36 -4.74 4.06 -14.50
N PRO A 37 -3.77 4.33 -15.41
CA PRO A 37 -3.00 3.32 -16.13
C PRO A 37 -2.31 2.35 -15.14
N PRO A 38 -2.16 1.06 -15.47
CA PRO A 38 -1.81 0.04 -14.48
C PRO A 38 -0.43 0.31 -13.89
N SER A 39 -0.34 0.34 -12.55
CA SER A 39 0.95 0.41 -11.86
C SER A 39 1.77 -0.87 -12.02
N ARG A 40 3.04 -0.81 -11.64
CA ARG A 40 3.96 -1.97 -11.66
C ARG A 40 3.39 -3.14 -10.87
N GLN A 41 2.89 -2.91 -9.66
CA GLN A 41 2.24 -3.94 -8.86
C GLN A 41 0.95 -4.47 -9.51
N ALA A 42 0.17 -3.65 -10.20
CA ALA A 42 -1.00 -4.12 -10.96
C ALA A 42 -0.60 -4.99 -12.17
N ASN A 43 0.46 -4.63 -12.88
CA ASN A 43 1.02 -5.45 -13.96
C ASN A 43 1.59 -6.78 -13.44
N CYS A 44 2.18 -6.79 -12.25
CA CYS A 44 2.61 -8.01 -11.58
C CYS A 44 1.42 -8.92 -11.21
N ALA A 45 0.41 -8.36 -10.52
CA ALA A 45 -0.77 -9.11 -10.09
C ALA A 45 -1.59 -9.68 -11.25
N THR A 46 -1.55 -9.04 -12.42
CA THR A 46 -2.21 -9.54 -13.65
C THR A 46 -1.31 -10.43 -14.52
N GLY A 47 -0.10 -10.77 -14.06
CA GLY A 47 0.82 -11.67 -14.77
C GLY A 47 1.50 -11.07 -16.00
N LYS A 48 1.40 -9.75 -16.23
CA LYS A 48 2.05 -9.07 -17.36
C LYS A 48 3.56 -8.94 -17.19
N VAL A 49 4.05 -8.98 -15.95
CA VAL A 49 5.47 -9.01 -15.62
C VAL A 49 5.73 -10.22 -14.74
N SER A 50 6.74 -11.01 -15.12
CA SER A 50 7.13 -12.21 -14.39
C SER A 50 8.14 -11.91 -13.29
N LYS A 51 8.29 -12.88 -12.37
CA LYS A 51 9.26 -12.85 -11.26
C LYS A 51 9.11 -11.59 -10.38
N CYS A 52 7.87 -11.26 -10.02
CA CYS A 52 7.57 -10.12 -9.14
C CYS A 52 7.64 -10.46 -7.64
N GLY A 53 7.73 -11.74 -7.27
CA GLY A 53 7.64 -12.16 -5.87
C GLY A 53 6.21 -12.06 -5.35
N ASP A 54 6.06 -11.89 -4.04
CA ASP A 54 4.76 -12.01 -3.36
C ASP A 54 3.80 -10.85 -3.66
N ILE A 55 4.28 -9.77 -4.28
CA ILE A 55 3.44 -8.61 -4.64
C ILE A 55 2.31 -8.96 -5.62
N ILE A 56 2.40 -10.12 -6.28
CA ILE A 56 1.32 -10.63 -7.14
C ILE A 56 0.04 -10.93 -6.36
N TYR A 57 0.16 -11.29 -5.08
CA TYR A 57 -0.96 -11.62 -4.20
C TYR A 57 -1.55 -10.39 -3.52
N GLU A 58 -0.71 -9.39 -3.25
CA GLU A 58 -1.07 -8.23 -2.45
C GLU A 58 -0.63 -6.87 -3.06
N PRO A 59 -1.07 -6.54 -4.30
CA PRO A 59 -0.65 -5.32 -4.99
C PRO A 59 -1.00 -4.03 -4.23
N MET A 60 -1.96 -4.08 -3.32
CA MET A 60 -2.40 -2.97 -2.49
C MET A 60 -1.45 -2.61 -1.33
N SER A 61 -0.40 -3.40 -1.10
CA SER A 61 0.38 -3.42 0.16
C SER A 61 1.78 -2.82 0.06
N VAL A 62 2.05 -2.00 -0.96
CA VAL A 62 3.35 -1.31 -1.11
C VAL A 62 3.43 -0.11 -0.17
N GLU A 63 3.48 -0.41 1.13
CA GLU A 63 3.56 0.52 2.23
C GLU A 63 5.03 0.79 2.61
N GLY A 64 5.35 2.03 2.92
CA GLY A 64 6.68 2.44 3.35
C GLY A 64 6.69 3.71 4.20
N PRO A 65 7.78 4.02 4.93
CA PRO A 65 7.92 5.30 5.62
C PRO A 65 7.81 6.45 4.63
N LYS A 66 7.16 7.56 4.99
CA LYS A 66 7.08 8.77 4.15
C LYS A 66 8.46 9.23 3.70
N GLY A 67 8.53 9.79 2.49
CA GLY A 67 9.75 10.36 1.92
C GLY A 67 10.54 9.42 0.99
N GLN A 68 10.12 8.17 0.80
CA GLN A 68 10.74 7.30 -0.21
C GLN A 68 10.53 7.83 -1.62
N THR A 69 11.50 7.57 -2.48
CA THR A 69 11.51 7.97 -3.90
C THR A 69 11.65 6.78 -4.85
N ASN A 70 11.49 5.57 -4.33
CA ASN A 70 11.56 4.31 -5.06
C ASN A 70 10.17 3.66 -5.20
N CYS A 71 10.07 2.65 -6.08
CA CYS A 71 8.81 1.99 -6.40
C CYS A 71 8.37 0.93 -5.37
N HIS A 72 9.24 0.56 -4.44
CA HIS A 72 9.00 -0.49 -3.46
C HIS A 72 8.74 0.06 -2.04
N GLY A 73 8.67 1.38 -1.88
CA GLY A 73 8.43 2.02 -0.58
C GLY A 73 9.51 1.74 0.47
N GLY A 74 10.73 1.34 0.06
CA GLY A 74 11.76 0.93 1.01
C GLY A 74 11.52 -0.44 1.67
N ASP A 75 10.49 -1.19 1.27
CA ASP A 75 10.27 -2.57 1.70
C ASP A 75 10.96 -3.56 0.74
N ALA A 76 11.94 -4.30 1.26
CA ALA A 76 12.72 -5.25 0.47
C ALA A 76 11.89 -6.40 -0.12
N ARG A 77 10.74 -6.74 0.46
CA ARG A 77 9.79 -7.73 -0.11
C ARG A 77 9.34 -7.30 -1.51
N TRP A 78 9.21 -5.99 -1.71
CA TRP A 78 8.72 -5.37 -2.95
C TRP A 78 9.85 -4.90 -3.86
N ALA A 79 11.11 -5.20 -3.54
CA ALA A 79 12.29 -4.81 -4.32
C ALA A 79 12.17 -5.06 -5.85
N PRO A 80 11.53 -6.15 -6.33
CA PRO A 80 11.31 -6.34 -7.77
C PRO A 80 10.60 -5.17 -8.46
N LEU A 81 9.74 -4.39 -7.79
CA LEU A 81 9.07 -3.23 -8.36
C LEU A 81 10.03 -2.09 -8.75
N SER A 82 11.20 -2.05 -8.12
CA SER A 82 12.27 -1.06 -8.39
C SER A 82 13.35 -1.57 -9.34
N ASP A 83 13.27 -2.81 -9.79
CA ASP A 83 14.19 -3.36 -10.78
C ASP A 83 13.86 -2.80 -12.17
N GLU A 84 14.67 -1.84 -12.62
CA GLU A 84 14.52 -1.19 -13.92
C GLU A 84 14.97 -2.09 -15.10
N SER A 85 15.61 -3.24 -14.85
CA SER A 85 15.97 -4.20 -15.90
C SER A 85 14.77 -5.01 -16.40
N LYS A 86 13.68 -5.03 -15.64
CA LYS A 86 12.44 -5.73 -16.02
C LYS A 86 11.73 -5.03 -17.18
N PRO A 87 11.04 -5.79 -18.05
CA PRO A 87 10.33 -5.24 -19.21
C PRO A 87 8.97 -4.64 -18.80
N TRP A 88 8.99 -3.56 -18.01
CA TRP A 88 7.77 -2.91 -17.52
C TRP A 88 6.91 -2.37 -18.67
N PRO A 89 5.65 -2.85 -18.83
CA PRO A 89 4.73 -2.34 -19.83
C PRO A 89 4.45 -0.86 -19.61
N ALA A 90 4.50 -0.07 -20.68
CA ALA A 90 4.19 1.35 -20.63
C ALA A 90 2.83 1.61 -21.29
N ALA A 91 1.93 2.30 -20.59
CA ALA A 91 0.63 2.67 -21.15
C ALA A 91 0.78 3.91 -22.05
N SER A 92 0.21 3.87 -23.26
CA SER A 92 0.21 5.00 -24.19
C SER A 92 -0.78 6.08 -23.75
N VAL A 93 -0.30 7.31 -23.57
CA VAL A 93 -1.09 8.43 -23.02
C VAL A 93 -0.74 9.77 -23.68
N GLY A 94 -1.68 10.72 -23.60
CA GLY A 94 -1.45 12.11 -23.98
C GLY A 94 -0.83 12.90 -22.82
N ASP A 95 -0.87 14.23 -22.91
CA ASP A 95 -0.33 15.09 -21.83
C ASP A 95 -1.18 15.04 -20.55
N ASN A 96 -2.49 14.83 -20.66
CA ASN A 96 -3.37 14.72 -19.49
C ASN A 96 -3.71 13.25 -19.24
N VAL A 97 -3.45 12.80 -18.01
CA VAL A 97 -3.67 11.41 -17.60
C VAL A 97 -4.55 11.35 -16.38
N THR A 98 -5.62 10.57 -16.47
CA THR A 98 -6.43 10.20 -15.32
C THR A 98 -5.83 8.99 -14.62
N PHE A 99 -5.41 9.15 -13.37
CA PHE A 99 -5.02 8.05 -12.49
C PHE A 99 -6.20 7.60 -11.63
N ASN A 100 -6.56 6.32 -11.75
CA ASN A 100 -7.60 5.67 -10.96
C ASN A 100 -6.98 4.75 -9.91
N TRP A 101 -7.30 5.01 -8.65
CA TRP A 101 -6.92 4.18 -7.51
C TRP A 101 -8.07 3.30 -7.05
N ALA A 102 -7.76 2.05 -6.71
CA ALA A 102 -8.64 1.18 -5.93
C ALA A 102 -8.15 1.13 -4.48
N ILE A 103 -9.03 1.50 -3.54
CA ILE A 103 -8.74 1.56 -2.10
C ILE A 103 -9.48 0.43 -1.40
N SER A 104 -8.73 -0.55 -0.93
CA SER A 104 -9.25 -1.74 -0.24
C SER A 104 -9.38 -1.54 1.26
N ALA A 105 -8.49 -0.76 1.88
CA ALA A 105 -8.64 -0.27 3.24
C ALA A 105 -8.47 1.26 3.24
N ARG A 106 -9.56 1.97 3.56
CA ARG A 106 -9.63 3.44 3.51
C ARG A 106 -9.06 4.01 4.81
N HIS A 107 -8.21 5.04 4.70
CA HIS A 107 -7.54 5.65 5.85
C HIS A 107 -7.55 7.18 5.72
N ALA A 108 -7.48 7.89 6.85
CA ALA A 108 -7.34 9.35 6.84
C ALA A 108 -6.12 9.74 5.99
N THR A 109 -6.30 10.67 5.06
CA THR A 109 -5.31 10.96 4.01
C THR A 109 -4.89 12.43 4.03
N THR A 110 -3.58 12.71 3.99
CA THR A 110 -3.09 14.08 3.82
C THR A 110 -3.04 14.44 2.35
N THR A 111 -2.13 13.80 1.59
CA THR A 111 -1.89 14.16 0.19
C THR A 111 -1.72 12.95 -0.72
N TRP A 112 -2.08 13.15 -1.97
CA TRP A 112 -1.70 12.33 -3.10
C TRP A 112 -0.73 13.13 -3.95
N GLN A 113 0.46 12.61 -4.19
CA GLN A 113 1.50 13.32 -4.94
C GLN A 113 1.92 12.50 -6.15
N TYR A 114 2.20 13.18 -7.26
CA TYR A 114 2.69 12.57 -8.50
C TYR A 114 4.02 13.18 -8.88
N TRP A 115 4.99 12.33 -9.17
CA TRP A 115 6.37 12.73 -9.43
C TRP A 115 6.91 12.13 -10.73
N VAL A 116 7.73 12.88 -11.44
CA VAL A 116 8.55 12.41 -12.57
C VAL A 116 10.00 12.81 -12.34
N GLY A 117 10.91 11.84 -12.23
CA GLY A 117 12.34 12.11 -12.10
C GLY A 117 12.71 13.05 -10.95
N GLY A 118 12.01 12.97 -9.81
CA GLY A 118 12.22 13.85 -8.65
C GLY A 118 11.52 15.21 -8.71
N THR A 119 10.80 15.51 -9.79
CA THR A 119 9.95 16.71 -9.88
C THR A 119 8.50 16.38 -9.55
N LYS A 120 7.90 17.06 -8.57
CA LYS A 120 6.46 16.92 -8.27
C LYS A 120 5.67 17.62 -9.36
N ILE A 121 4.83 16.88 -10.06
CA ILE A 121 4.00 17.39 -11.18
C ILE A 121 2.56 17.66 -10.76
N ALA A 122 2.06 17.02 -9.70
CA ALA A 122 0.74 17.28 -9.13
C ALA A 122 0.69 16.91 -7.64
N GLU A 123 -0.21 17.58 -6.91
CA GLU A 123 -0.57 17.26 -5.53
C GLU A 123 -2.05 17.52 -5.28
N PHE A 124 -2.72 16.58 -4.62
CA PHE A 124 -4.10 16.67 -4.17
C PHE A 124 -4.12 16.51 -2.65
N ASN A 125 -4.82 17.39 -1.94
CA ASN A 125 -4.81 17.41 -0.48
C ASN A 125 -6.21 17.14 0.08
N ASP A 126 -6.36 15.99 0.74
CA ASP A 126 -7.62 15.52 1.34
C ASP A 126 -7.87 16.10 2.73
N ARG A 127 -6.89 16.82 3.30
CA ARG A 127 -6.97 17.50 4.59
C ARG A 127 -7.38 16.57 5.74
N GLY A 128 -6.88 15.34 5.72
CA GLY A 128 -7.16 14.31 6.73
C GLY A 128 -8.48 13.57 6.52
N LYS A 129 -9.23 13.83 5.44
CA LYS A 129 -10.46 13.08 5.14
C LYS A 129 -10.13 11.63 4.79
N ILE A 130 -11.10 10.76 5.05
CA ILE A 130 -11.09 9.38 4.59
C ILE A 130 -11.60 9.37 3.14
N PRO A 131 -10.82 8.90 2.15
CA PRO A 131 -11.22 8.86 0.76
C PRO A 131 -12.29 7.79 0.50
N GLY A 132 -12.93 7.85 -0.68
CA GLY A 132 -13.79 6.76 -1.15
C GLY A 132 -13.02 5.48 -1.48
N ALA A 133 -13.73 4.41 -1.86
CA ALA A 133 -13.09 3.17 -2.36
C ALA A 133 -12.42 3.36 -3.73
N THR A 134 -12.75 4.45 -4.41
CA THR A 134 -12.14 4.83 -5.68
C THR A 134 -11.73 6.28 -5.59
N VAL A 135 -10.51 6.58 -6.03
CA VAL A 135 -9.98 7.94 -6.12
C VAL A 135 -9.52 8.17 -7.56
N ARG A 136 -9.92 9.31 -8.13
CA ARG A 136 -9.59 9.72 -9.49
C ARG A 136 -8.84 11.05 -9.45
N HIS A 137 -7.69 11.11 -10.11
CA HIS A 137 -6.89 12.32 -10.22
C HIS A 137 -6.50 12.56 -11.68
N ASP A 138 -6.85 13.73 -12.21
CA ASP A 138 -6.44 14.15 -13.55
C ASP A 138 -5.14 14.96 -13.42
N VAL A 139 -4.08 14.51 -14.07
CA VAL A 139 -2.72 15.02 -13.92
C VAL A 139 -2.16 15.39 -15.28
N SER A 140 -1.74 16.64 -15.45
CA SER A 140 -0.94 17.05 -16.62
C SER A 140 0.51 16.60 -16.45
N LEU A 141 1.08 16.08 -17.53
CA LEU A 141 2.47 15.68 -17.63
C LEU A 141 3.39 16.84 -18.02
N GLY A 142 2.85 18.05 -18.18
CA GLY A 142 3.60 19.29 -18.39
C GLY A 142 4.36 19.33 -19.72
N GLY A 143 3.76 18.79 -20.78
CA GLY A 143 4.32 18.74 -22.13
C GLY A 143 5.42 17.70 -22.33
N ARG A 144 5.61 16.78 -21.39
CA ARG A 144 6.61 15.70 -21.50
C ARG A 144 6.23 14.73 -22.61
N THR A 145 7.23 14.16 -23.26
CA THR A 145 7.05 13.16 -24.34
C THR A 145 7.97 11.97 -24.14
N GLY A 146 7.66 10.85 -24.77
CA GLY A 146 8.45 9.62 -24.71
C GLY A 146 8.13 8.78 -23.47
N ARG A 147 9.02 7.82 -23.17
CA ARG A 147 8.82 6.90 -22.05
C ARG A 147 9.16 7.60 -20.74
N ILE A 148 8.21 7.66 -19.82
CA ILE A 148 8.41 8.23 -18.48
C ILE A 148 7.92 7.26 -17.41
N LYS A 149 8.41 7.45 -16.18
CA LYS A 149 7.93 6.75 -15.00
C LYS A 149 7.36 7.75 -14.02
N ILE A 150 6.10 7.53 -13.65
CA ILE A 150 5.42 8.24 -12.58
C ILE A 150 5.69 7.51 -11.28
N LEU A 151 6.05 8.25 -10.23
CA LEU A 151 5.94 7.80 -8.86
C LEU A 151 4.76 8.52 -8.22
N ALA A 152 3.71 7.75 -7.90
CA ALA A 152 2.55 8.23 -7.17
C ALA A 152 2.67 7.82 -5.69
N ILE A 153 2.43 8.78 -4.79
CA ILE A 153 2.59 8.62 -3.35
C ILE A 153 1.29 9.01 -2.67
N TRP A 154 0.71 8.08 -1.93
CA TRP A 154 -0.45 8.30 -1.06
C TRP A 154 0.01 8.45 0.39
N ASN A 155 -0.02 9.68 0.91
CA ASN A 155 0.42 10.01 2.25
C ASN A 155 -0.72 9.89 3.26
N ILE A 156 -0.58 8.96 4.20
CA ILE A 156 -1.53 8.73 5.29
C ILE A 156 -1.45 9.86 6.32
N ALA A 157 -2.58 10.32 6.86
CA ALA A 157 -2.61 11.53 7.68
C ALA A 157 -2.08 11.36 9.10
N ASP A 158 -2.37 10.23 9.69
CA ASP A 158 -2.24 9.91 11.12
C ASP A 158 -1.16 8.86 11.40
N THR A 159 -0.36 8.49 10.39
CA THR A 159 0.82 7.62 10.54
C THR A 159 2.05 8.23 9.89
N ALA A 160 3.22 7.63 10.13
CA ALA A 160 4.45 8.00 9.42
C ALA A 160 4.57 7.35 8.03
N MET A 161 3.54 6.65 7.56
CA MET A 161 3.60 5.76 6.40
C MET A 161 2.91 6.36 5.17
N ALA A 162 3.26 5.84 4.00
CA ALA A 162 2.68 6.16 2.71
C ALA A 162 2.64 4.93 1.80
N PHE A 163 1.82 4.97 0.75
CA PHE A 163 1.74 3.92 -0.27
C PHE A 163 2.35 4.39 -1.58
N TYR A 164 3.16 3.51 -2.20
CA TYR A 164 4.02 3.84 -3.33
C TYR A 164 3.60 3.08 -4.57
N ASN A 165 3.31 3.80 -5.66
CA ASN A 165 2.87 3.22 -6.93
C ASN A 165 3.70 3.80 -8.07
N CYS A 166 4.50 2.95 -8.74
CA CYS A 166 5.14 3.35 -9.99
C CYS A 166 4.25 3.00 -11.18
N VAL A 167 4.13 3.91 -12.15
CA VAL A 167 3.40 3.69 -13.41
C VAL A 167 4.32 4.08 -14.57
N ASP A 168 4.58 3.14 -15.47
CA ASP A 168 5.34 3.40 -16.69
C ASP A 168 4.40 3.86 -17.80
N LEU A 169 4.73 4.98 -18.44
CA LEU A 169 3.91 5.62 -19.47
C LEU A 169 4.74 5.84 -20.73
N GLN A 170 4.07 5.75 -21.88
CA GLN A 170 4.60 6.18 -23.17
C GLN A 170 3.79 7.39 -23.64
N VAL A 171 4.37 8.58 -23.52
CA VAL A 171 3.68 9.85 -23.81
C VAL A 171 3.93 10.25 -25.26
N GLY A 172 2.87 10.55 -26.01
CA GLY A 172 3.02 10.97 -27.40
C GLY A 172 1.75 11.52 -28.05
N PRO A 173 1.89 12.17 -29.22
CA PRO A 173 0.76 12.67 -29.98
C PRO A 173 -0.09 11.49 -30.46
N GLY A 174 -1.21 11.25 -29.79
CA GLY A 174 -2.11 10.13 -30.07
C GLY A 174 -2.44 9.25 -28.88
N GLY A 175 -1.86 9.50 -27.70
CA GLY A 175 -2.43 8.93 -26.48
C GLY A 175 -3.73 9.67 -26.18
N GLY A 176 -4.86 8.97 -26.33
CA GLY A 176 -6.18 9.57 -26.20
C GLY A 176 -6.33 10.36 -24.91
N ASP A 177 -6.95 11.54 -25.03
CA ASP A 177 -7.55 12.25 -23.91
C ASP A 177 -8.48 11.27 -23.16
N PRO A 178 -8.43 11.13 -21.82
CA PRO A 178 -9.35 10.27 -21.09
C PRO A 178 -10.73 10.94 -20.95
N THR A 179 -11.27 11.43 -22.07
CA THR A 179 -12.69 11.73 -22.24
C THR A 179 -13.31 10.65 -23.13
N THR A 180 -13.13 9.39 -22.76
CA THR A 180 -14.09 8.35 -23.12
C THR A 180 -14.72 7.84 -21.84
N THR A 181 -15.96 8.28 -21.62
CA THR A 181 -16.93 7.61 -20.76
C THR A 181 -16.98 6.15 -21.17
N THR A 182 -16.18 5.32 -20.51
CA THR A 182 -16.44 3.88 -20.47
C THR A 182 -17.58 3.74 -19.49
N THR A 183 -18.79 3.57 -20.01
CA THR A 183 -19.87 2.94 -19.25
C THR A 183 -19.26 1.70 -18.57
N PRO A 184 -19.48 1.49 -17.27
CA PRO A 184 -19.01 0.28 -16.59
C PRO A 184 -19.38 -0.95 -17.43
N PRO A 185 -18.50 -1.97 -17.56
CA PRO A 185 -18.91 -3.20 -18.20
C PRO A 185 -20.06 -3.76 -17.37
N THR A 186 -21.27 -3.63 -17.89
CA THR A 186 -22.43 -4.35 -17.40
C THR A 186 -22.24 -5.76 -17.91
N THR A 187 -21.46 -6.55 -17.19
CA THR A 187 -21.39 -7.99 -17.42
C THR A 187 -22.75 -8.55 -17.04
N THR A 188 -23.66 -8.60 -18.02
CA THR A 188 -24.88 -9.39 -17.91
C THR A 188 -24.48 -10.84 -18.13
N THR A 189 -23.82 -11.44 -17.16
CA THR A 189 -23.86 -12.89 -17.00
C THR A 189 -25.20 -13.21 -16.38
N LYS A 190 -26.09 -13.77 -17.20
CA LYS A 190 -27.26 -14.52 -16.76
C LYS A 190 -26.86 -15.41 -15.57
N PRO A 191 -27.61 -15.43 -14.46
CA PRO A 191 -27.37 -16.41 -13.40
C PRO A 191 -27.61 -17.80 -13.99
N THR A 192 -26.54 -18.56 -14.21
CA THR A 192 -26.66 -20.01 -14.33
C THR A 192 -26.80 -20.51 -12.90
N THR A 193 -27.99 -21.00 -12.58
CA THR A 193 -28.32 -21.65 -11.31
C THR A 193 -27.49 -22.92 -11.17
N THR A 194 -26.29 -22.80 -10.63
CA THR A 194 -25.54 -23.94 -10.09
C THR A 194 -25.84 -23.97 -8.60
N THR A 195 -26.57 -24.99 -8.17
CA THR A 195 -26.82 -25.31 -6.76
C THR A 195 -25.49 -25.47 -6.01
N VAL A 196 -25.09 -24.43 -5.29
CA VAL A 196 -24.06 -24.50 -4.25
C VAL A 196 -24.72 -25.04 -2.99
N PRO A 197 -24.15 -26.02 -2.27
CA PRO A 197 -24.71 -26.45 -0.99
C PRO A 197 -24.69 -25.28 -0.02
N THR A 198 -25.86 -24.92 0.51
CA THR A 198 -26.01 -23.96 1.60
C THR A 198 -25.37 -24.55 2.86
N THR A 199 -24.15 -24.18 3.18
CA THR A 199 -23.62 -24.35 4.53
C THR A 199 -24.01 -23.13 5.35
N THR A 200 -24.90 -23.37 6.32
CA THR A 200 -25.35 -22.45 7.35
C THR A 200 -24.17 -21.73 8.02
N THR A 201 -24.13 -20.41 7.91
CA THR A 201 -23.14 -19.56 8.57
C THR A 201 -23.49 -19.39 10.06
N THR A 202 -22.77 -20.10 10.91
CA THR A 202 -22.63 -19.73 12.33
C THR A 202 -21.53 -18.65 12.43
N PRO A 203 -21.74 -17.54 13.18
CA PRO A 203 -20.68 -16.57 13.40
C PRO A 203 -19.67 -17.15 14.41
N GLN A 204 -18.58 -17.72 13.92
CA GLN A 204 -17.47 -18.17 14.78
C GLN A 204 -16.38 -17.10 14.81
N GLN A 205 -16.18 -16.48 15.97
CA GLN A 205 -14.96 -15.74 16.28
C GLN A 205 -13.75 -16.69 16.33
N PRO A 206 -12.53 -16.21 16.05
CA PRO A 206 -11.51 -17.06 15.44
C PRO A 206 -10.47 -17.64 16.41
N GLY A 207 -10.15 -18.90 16.16
CA GLY A 207 -9.15 -19.71 16.85
C GLY A 207 -9.19 -21.12 16.25
N GLY A 208 -8.63 -21.29 15.05
CA GLY A 208 -8.78 -22.52 14.26
C GLY A 208 -8.10 -22.43 12.89
N ALA A 209 -8.44 -23.32 11.96
CA ALA A 209 -7.87 -23.29 10.61
C ALA A 209 -8.30 -22.02 9.84
N TRP A 210 -7.38 -21.46 9.04
CA TRP A 210 -7.69 -20.36 8.14
C TRP A 210 -8.68 -20.80 7.06
N ALA A 211 -9.59 -19.90 6.69
CA ALA A 211 -10.52 -20.08 5.60
C ALA A 211 -10.75 -18.74 4.86
N ALA A 212 -11.07 -18.82 3.57
CA ALA A 212 -11.45 -17.66 2.75
C ALA A 212 -12.89 -17.21 3.07
N GLY A 213 -13.17 -15.91 2.91
CA GLY A 213 -14.48 -15.29 3.17
C GLY A 213 -14.78 -15.05 4.65
N VAL A 214 -13.80 -15.24 5.55
CA VAL A 214 -13.95 -15.11 7.00
C VAL A 214 -13.43 -13.76 7.45
N SER A 215 -14.20 -13.06 8.29
CA SER A 215 -13.73 -11.84 8.95
C SER A 215 -12.81 -12.19 10.12
N TYR A 216 -11.57 -11.72 10.05
CA TYR A 216 -10.57 -11.82 11.09
C TYR A 216 -10.31 -10.45 11.71
N THR A 217 -10.20 -10.40 13.03
CA THR A 217 -9.76 -9.20 13.74
C THR A 217 -8.26 -9.24 14.01
N ALA A 218 -7.60 -8.10 14.04
CA ALA A 218 -6.19 -8.03 14.44
C ALA A 218 -5.95 -8.76 15.78
N GLY A 219 -4.85 -9.51 15.86
CA GLY A 219 -4.49 -10.37 17.00
C GLY A 219 -5.04 -11.79 16.95
N THR A 220 -6.04 -12.07 16.10
CA THR A 220 -6.56 -13.43 15.86
C THR A 220 -5.44 -14.39 15.50
N GLN A 221 -5.46 -15.61 16.03
CA GLN A 221 -4.57 -16.68 15.58
C GLN A 221 -5.32 -17.74 14.77
N VAL A 222 -4.73 -18.15 13.64
CA VAL A 222 -5.24 -19.22 12.77
C VAL A 222 -4.15 -20.23 12.43
N THR A 223 -4.52 -21.43 12.03
CA THR A 223 -3.59 -22.43 11.47
C THR A 223 -3.76 -22.58 9.96
N TYR A 224 -2.66 -22.63 9.21
CA TYR A 224 -2.66 -22.91 7.77
C TYR A 224 -1.39 -23.65 7.39
N GLY A 225 -1.52 -24.74 6.60
CA GLY A 225 -0.37 -25.54 6.17
C GLY A 225 0.51 -26.07 7.31
N GLY A 226 -0.09 -26.35 8.48
CA GLY A 226 0.61 -26.85 9.67
C GLY A 226 1.36 -25.79 10.49
N ALA A 227 1.27 -24.51 10.14
CA ALA A 227 1.83 -23.40 10.92
C ALA A 227 0.74 -22.51 11.51
N THR A 228 1.05 -21.81 12.61
CA THR A 228 0.16 -20.82 13.23
C THR A 228 0.52 -19.42 12.73
N TYR A 229 -0.50 -18.60 12.49
CA TYR A 229 -0.37 -17.23 12.03
C TYR A 229 -1.23 -16.30 12.88
N LYS A 230 -0.73 -15.10 13.16
CA LYS A 230 -1.45 -14.00 13.80
C LYS A 230 -1.91 -13.00 12.74
N CYS A 231 -3.18 -12.66 12.75
CA CYS A 231 -3.77 -11.60 11.95
C CYS A 231 -3.19 -10.24 12.40
N LEU A 232 -2.60 -9.48 11.49
CA LEU A 232 -2.01 -8.17 11.76
C LEU A 232 -3.03 -7.04 11.63
N GLN A 233 -3.94 -7.15 10.67
CA GLN A 233 -4.94 -6.13 10.36
C GLN A 233 -6.32 -6.77 10.24
N SER A 234 -7.36 -6.11 10.78
CA SER A 234 -8.73 -6.62 10.66
C SER A 234 -9.19 -6.59 9.21
N HIS A 235 -9.66 -7.73 8.68
CA HIS A 235 -10.06 -7.86 7.28
C HIS A 235 -11.05 -9.02 7.10
N THR A 236 -11.65 -9.12 5.91
CA THR A 236 -12.31 -10.37 5.47
C THR A 236 -11.40 -11.05 4.47
N SER A 237 -11.03 -12.30 4.74
CA SER A 237 -10.09 -13.06 3.91
C SER A 237 -10.67 -13.33 2.52
N LEU A 238 -9.80 -13.37 1.51
CA LEU A 238 -10.15 -13.72 0.14
C LEU A 238 -9.39 -14.98 -0.31
N ASN A 239 -9.86 -15.62 -1.37
CA ASN A 239 -9.09 -16.68 -2.01
C ASN A 239 -7.80 -16.10 -2.60
N GLY A 240 -6.65 -16.77 -2.39
CA GLY A 240 -5.34 -16.21 -2.71
C GLY A 240 -4.73 -15.35 -1.58
N TRP A 241 -5.48 -15.10 -0.49
CA TRP A 241 -4.99 -14.40 0.70
C TRP A 241 -4.63 -15.35 1.85
N GLU A 242 -4.16 -16.54 1.50
CA GLU A 242 -3.69 -17.51 2.48
C GLU A 242 -2.55 -16.88 3.32
N PRO A 243 -2.42 -17.22 4.62
CA PRO A 243 -1.47 -16.56 5.51
C PRO A 243 -0.02 -16.47 5.04
N PRO A 244 0.56 -17.46 4.32
CA PRO A 244 1.89 -17.34 3.75
C PRO A 244 2.03 -16.30 2.63
N ASN A 245 0.93 -15.96 1.94
CA ASN A 245 0.94 -15.18 0.70
C ASN A 245 0.77 -13.68 0.95
N VAL A 246 0.18 -13.28 2.08
CA VAL A 246 -0.21 -11.89 2.35
C VAL A 246 0.35 -11.44 3.69
N ALA A 247 1.63 -11.07 3.67
CA ALA A 247 2.40 -10.75 4.87
C ALA A 247 2.04 -9.37 5.46
N SER A 248 1.30 -8.53 4.75
CA SER A 248 0.65 -7.34 5.32
C SER A 248 -0.49 -7.69 6.29
N LEU A 249 -1.15 -8.84 6.10
CA LEU A 249 -2.31 -9.26 6.87
C LEU A 249 -1.97 -10.34 7.91
N TRP A 250 -0.88 -11.09 7.73
CA TRP A 250 -0.55 -12.25 8.55
C TRP A 250 0.92 -12.29 8.97
N GLN A 251 1.15 -12.66 10.22
CA GLN A 251 2.47 -12.93 10.79
C GLN A 251 2.55 -14.38 11.25
N ARG A 252 3.51 -15.16 10.75
CA ARG A 252 3.77 -16.51 11.27
C ARG A 252 4.25 -16.44 12.73
N LEU A 253 3.73 -17.34 13.58
CA LEU A 253 4.11 -17.51 14.99
C LEU A 253 5.08 -18.68 15.17
#